data_AF-A0A183DMD4-F1
#
_entry.id   AF-A0A183DMD4-F1
#
_cell.length_a   1.000
_cell.length_b   1.000
_cell.length_c   1.000
_cell.angle_alpha   90.00
_cell.angle_beta   90.00
_cell.angle_gamma   90.00
#
_symmetry.space_group_name_H-M   'P 1'
#
loop_
_entity.id
_entity.type
_entity.pdbx_description
1 polymer ?
#
loop_
_entity_poly.entity_id
_entity_poly.type
_entity_poly.pdbx_seq_one_letter_code
_entity_poly.pdbx_strand_id
1 'polypeptide(L)'
;LCDRYFDRLTKFDLCSCQFSLHYCFESEKQARRMIQNAVERLRPGGYFIGTLPDAERITHCIRNSENGVFANGIVQLEYEDAENLKNSDYRLPIFGASYHFSLDTQVWDFLNKFSGYVCHYPDGQGVPADSGGG
;
A
#
# COMPACT_ATOMS: atom_id res chain seq x y z
N LEU A 1 11.01 -9.62 -13.50
CA LEU A 1 9.81 -9.96 -14.31
C LEU A 1 10.14 -10.22 -15.78
N CYS A 2 11.18 -9.60 -16.32
CA CYS A 2 11.66 -9.71 -17.70
C CYS A 2 11.72 -11.14 -18.27
N ASP A 3 12.18 -12.12 -17.49
CA ASP A 3 12.33 -13.50 -17.95
C ASP A 3 11.00 -14.25 -18.14
N ARG A 4 9.89 -13.66 -17.67
CA ARG A 4 8.54 -14.24 -17.78
C ARG A 4 7.73 -13.69 -18.96
N TYR A 5 8.21 -12.64 -19.62
CA TYR A 5 7.55 -12.13 -20.83
C TYR A 5 7.96 -12.94 -22.04
N PHE A 6 7.00 -13.20 -22.94
CA PHE A 6 7.24 -13.87 -24.21
C PHE A 6 8.29 -13.12 -25.06
N ASP A 7 8.24 -11.79 -25.03
CA ASP A 7 9.28 -10.92 -25.55
C ASP A 7 9.94 -10.12 -24.42
N ARG A 8 11.24 -10.34 -24.23
CA ARG A 8 12.07 -9.60 -23.26
C ARG A 8 12.21 -8.12 -23.62
N LEU A 9 11.76 -7.64 -24.78
CA LEU A 9 11.73 -6.23 -25.14
C LEU A 9 10.38 -5.56 -24.92
N THR A 10 9.39 -6.30 -24.38
CA THR A 10 8.06 -5.76 -24.08
C THR A 10 8.16 -4.50 -23.20
N LYS A 11 7.48 -3.45 -23.64
CA LYS A 11 7.33 -2.16 -22.94
C LYS A 11 5.85 -1.80 -22.85
N PHE A 12 5.48 -1.08 -21.81
CA PHE A 12 4.09 -0.70 -21.52
C PHE A 12 3.92 0.82 -21.58
N ASP A 13 2.77 1.27 -22.07
CA ASP A 13 2.36 2.68 -22.00
C ASP A 13 1.71 3.00 -20.65
N LEU A 14 1.14 1.99 -19.99
CA LEU A 14 0.43 2.10 -18.71
C LEU A 14 0.69 0.88 -17.84
N CYS A 15 1.01 1.12 -16.57
CA CYS A 15 0.95 0.12 -15.50
C CYS A 15 -0.12 0.55 -14.50
N SER A 16 -1.05 -0.34 -14.17
CA SER A 16 -2.15 -0.06 -13.23
C SER A 16 -2.08 -1.02 -12.04
N CYS A 17 -1.98 -0.49 -10.83
CA CYS A 17 -1.92 -1.25 -9.59
C CYS A 17 -3.05 -0.81 -8.66
N GLN A 18 -4.23 -1.40 -8.85
CA GLN A 18 -5.44 -1.07 -8.09
C GLN A 18 -5.53 -1.96 -6.85
N PHE A 19 -5.79 -1.35 -5.68
CA PHE A 19 -6.00 -2.03 -4.39
C PHE A 19 -4.96 -3.11 -4.03
N SER A 20 -3.71 -2.93 -4.46
CA SER A 20 -2.65 -3.94 -4.26
C SER A 20 -1.31 -3.34 -3.86
N LEU A 21 -1.09 -2.06 -4.12
CA LEU A 21 0.20 -1.43 -3.87
C LEU A 21 0.54 -1.36 -2.36
N HIS A 22 -0.45 -1.21 -1.49
CA HIS A 22 -0.23 -1.15 -0.05
C HIS A 22 0.33 -2.45 0.56
N TYR A 23 0.22 -3.61 -0.12
CA TYR A 23 0.79 -4.86 0.38
C TYR A 23 2.32 -4.91 0.35
N CYS A 24 2.98 -4.10 -0.49
CA CYS A 24 4.44 -4.10 -0.56
C CYS A 24 5.10 -3.21 0.51
N PHE A 25 4.32 -2.48 1.32
CA PHE A 25 4.82 -1.55 2.34
C PHE A 25 5.19 -2.23 3.67
N GLU A 26 5.23 -3.56 3.72
CA GLU A 26 5.80 -4.33 4.83
C GLU A 26 7.25 -3.90 5.14
N SER A 27 8.05 -3.71 4.09
CA SER A 27 9.42 -3.24 4.21
C SER A 27 9.78 -2.32 3.04
N GLU A 28 10.73 -1.42 3.26
CA GLU A 28 11.28 -0.54 2.20
C GLU A 28 11.75 -1.37 0.99
N LYS A 29 12.38 -2.53 1.24
CA LYS A 29 12.90 -3.41 0.19
C LYS A 29 11.80 -3.95 -0.71
N GLN A 30 10.66 -4.37 -0.13
CA GLN A 30 9.51 -4.84 -0.90
C GLN A 30 8.87 -3.69 -1.66
N ALA A 31 8.68 -2.53 -1.03
CA ALA A 31 8.08 -1.36 -1.66
C ALA A 31 8.90 -0.89 -2.87
N ARG A 32 10.21 -0.72 -2.69
CA ARG A 32 11.15 -0.37 -3.75
C ARG A 32 11.12 -1.38 -4.89
N ARG A 33 11.11 -2.68 -4.57
CA ARG A 33 11.07 -3.74 -5.60
C ARG A 33 9.76 -3.72 -6.38
N MET A 34 8.62 -3.53 -5.72
CA MET A 34 7.31 -3.47 -6.38
C MET A 34 7.23 -2.28 -7.33
N ILE A 35 7.65 -1.10 -6.88
CA ILE A 35 7.69 0.11 -7.70
C ILE A 35 8.63 -0.08 -8.89
N GLN A 36 9.85 -0.60 -8.66
CA GLN A 36 10.80 -0.90 -9.73
C GLN A 36 10.17 -1.81 -10.79
N ASN A 37 9.54 -2.90 -10.36
CA ASN A 37 8.84 -3.84 -11.25
C ASN A 37 7.71 -3.17 -12.06
N ALA A 38 6.99 -2.21 -11.47
CA ALA A 38 5.89 -1.51 -12.11
C ALA A 38 6.38 -0.50 -13.17
N VAL A 39 7.51 0.17 -12.93
CA VAL A 39 7.98 1.27 -13.77
C VAL A 39 9.11 0.91 -14.72
N GLU A 40 9.90 -0.14 -14.46
CA GLU A 40 11.10 -0.51 -15.25
C GLU A 40 10.80 -0.80 -16.74
N ARG A 41 9.54 -1.14 -17.04
CA ARG A 41 9.06 -1.44 -18.38
C ARG A 41 8.16 -0.37 -18.98
N LEU A 42 7.92 0.72 -18.28
CA LEU A 42 7.20 1.85 -18.88
C LEU A 42 8.06 2.46 -20.00
N ARG A 43 7.40 2.83 -21.10
CA ARG A 43 8.01 3.68 -22.12
C ARG A 43 8.23 5.09 -21.54
N PRO A 44 9.19 5.87 -22.07
CA PRO A 44 9.25 7.29 -21.79
C PRO A 44 7.87 7.94 -22.06
N GLY A 45 7.34 8.67 -21.07
CA GLY A 45 5.98 9.24 -21.13
C GLY A 45 4.85 8.28 -20.76
N GLY A 46 5.15 7.03 -20.40
CA GLY A 46 4.17 6.09 -19.86
C GLY A 46 3.77 6.40 -18.43
N TYR A 47 2.61 5.89 -18.00
CA TYR A 47 2.03 6.20 -16.69
C TYR A 47 2.02 4.99 -15.76
N PHE A 48 2.29 5.24 -14.49
CA PHE A 48 1.95 4.32 -13.40
C PHE A 48 0.79 4.90 -12.61
N ILE A 49 -0.33 4.18 -12.57
CA ILE A 49 -1.54 4.59 -11.83
C ILE A 49 -1.88 3.54 -10.79
N GLY A 50 -2.44 3.97 -9.67
CA GLY A 50 -2.85 3.06 -8.62
C GLY A 50 -3.86 3.68 -7.68
N THR A 51 -4.51 2.82 -6.90
CA THR A 51 -5.38 3.22 -5.80
C THR A 51 -4.83 2.63 -4.51
N LEU A 52 -4.77 3.48 -3.50
CA LEU A 52 -4.24 3.17 -2.18
C LEU A 52 -5.28 3.56 -1.13
N PRO A 53 -5.40 2.80 -0.04
CA PRO A 53 -6.09 3.27 1.15
C PRO A 53 -5.44 4.56 1.68
N ASP A 54 -6.25 5.50 2.12
CA ASP A 54 -5.79 6.77 2.69
C ASP A 54 -5.22 6.54 4.10
N ALA A 55 -3.90 6.71 4.23
CA ALA A 55 -3.16 6.53 5.48
C ALA A 55 -3.60 7.48 6.59
N GLU A 56 -3.89 8.74 6.27
CA GLU A 56 -4.33 9.73 7.26
C GLU A 56 -5.73 9.37 7.77
N ARG A 57 -6.62 8.95 6.88
CA ARG A 57 -7.96 8.50 7.27
C ARG A 57 -7.93 7.23 8.12
N ILE A 58 -7.11 6.23 7.75
CA ILE A 58 -6.92 5.02 8.56
C ILE A 58 -6.37 5.38 9.94
N THR A 59 -5.30 6.19 9.98
CA THR A 59 -4.66 6.61 11.23
C THR A 59 -5.62 7.38 12.13
N HIS A 60 -6.43 8.26 11.55
CA HIS A 60 -7.48 8.96 12.27
C HIS A 60 -8.52 7.99 12.86
N CYS A 61 -9.03 7.05 12.06
CA CYS A 61 -10.01 6.07 12.51
C CYS A 61 -9.49 5.21 13.67
N ILE A 62 -8.30 4.62 13.54
CA ILE A 62 -7.75 3.72 14.58
C ILE A 62 -7.41 4.47 15.87
N ARG A 63 -6.88 5.71 15.78
CA ARG A 63 -6.53 6.51 16.97
C ARG A 63 -7.73 7.05 17.73
N ASN A 64 -8.85 7.28 17.04
CA ASN A 64 -10.09 7.75 17.65
C ASN A 64 -11.06 6.61 17.98
N SER A 65 -10.60 5.37 17.91
CA SER A 65 -11.37 4.17 18.21
C SER A 65 -10.89 3.48 19.48
N GLU A 66 -11.75 2.66 20.08
CA GLU A 66 -11.37 1.89 21.25
C GLU A 66 -10.40 0.78 20.85
N ASN A 67 -9.25 0.70 21.56
CA ASN A 67 -8.22 -0.34 21.36
C ASN A 67 -7.71 -0.48 19.91
N GLY A 68 -7.69 0.59 19.12
CA GLY A 68 -7.20 0.55 17.74
C GLY A 68 -8.13 -0.19 16.76
N VAL A 69 -9.39 -0.43 17.15
CA VAL A 69 -10.40 -1.10 16.33
C VAL A 69 -11.51 -0.12 15.95
N PHE A 70 -11.51 0.29 14.69
CA PHE A 70 -12.61 1.08 14.12
C PHE A 70 -13.57 0.15 13.38
N ALA A 71 -14.87 0.23 13.67
CA ALA A 71 -15.88 -0.54 12.95
C ALA A 71 -17.15 0.27 12.71
N ASN A 72 -17.79 0.03 11.57
CA ASN A 72 -19.18 0.41 11.30
C ASN A 72 -19.91 -0.76 10.61
N GLY A 73 -21.17 -0.58 10.23
CA GLY A 73 -21.96 -1.66 9.60
C GLY A 73 -21.50 -2.11 8.20
N ILE A 74 -20.33 -1.67 7.72
CA ILE A 74 -19.78 -1.99 6.40
C ILE A 74 -18.28 -2.32 6.47
N VAL A 75 -17.49 -1.62 7.30
CA VAL A 75 -16.04 -1.77 7.35
C VAL A 75 -15.53 -1.91 8.78
N GLN A 76 -14.51 -2.75 8.95
CA GLN A 76 -13.73 -2.86 10.17
C GLN A 76 -12.23 -2.72 9.88
N LEU A 77 -11.56 -1.91 10.68
CA LEU A 77 -10.11 -1.71 10.72
C LEU A 77 -9.61 -2.12 12.09
N GLU A 78 -8.56 -2.92 12.16
CA GLU A 78 -7.92 -3.35 13.40
C GLU A 78 -6.40 -3.19 13.26
N TYR A 79 -5.80 -2.26 14.00
CA TYR A 79 -4.35 -2.06 13.98
C TYR A 79 -3.65 -3.15 14.79
N GLU A 80 -2.59 -3.75 14.24
CA GLU A 80 -1.90 -4.89 14.86
C GLU A 80 -1.19 -4.50 16.17
N ASP A 81 -0.61 -3.30 16.22
CA ASP A 81 0.16 -2.80 17.37
C ASP A 81 -0.66 -1.80 18.22
N ALA A 82 -1.87 -2.23 18.60
CA ALA A 82 -2.82 -1.41 19.37
C ALA A 82 -2.30 -0.97 20.75
N GLU A 83 -1.37 -1.71 21.35
CA GLU A 83 -0.78 -1.35 22.64
C GLU A 83 0.12 -0.12 22.53
N ASN A 84 0.97 -0.03 21.50
CA ASN A 84 1.80 1.16 21.30
C ASN A 84 0.97 2.39 20.90
N LEU A 85 -0.19 2.21 20.25
CA LEU A 85 -1.12 3.32 19.97
C LEU A 85 -1.62 4.02 21.24
N LYS A 86 -1.60 3.37 22.41
CA LYS A 86 -1.99 4.00 23.69
C LYS A 86 -0.98 5.06 24.14
N ASN A 87 0.25 5.00 23.64
CA ASN A 87 1.25 6.02 23.88
C ASN A 87 1.03 7.21 22.94
N SER A 88 0.75 8.39 23.50
CA SER A 88 0.50 9.62 22.73
C SER A 88 1.67 10.03 21.83
N ASP A 89 2.90 9.64 22.18
CA ASP A 89 4.10 9.98 21.43
C ASP A 89 4.41 8.98 20.32
N TYR A 90 3.69 7.84 20.27
CA TYR A 90 3.90 6.82 19.26
C TYR A 90 3.57 7.34 17.86
N ARG A 91 4.50 7.09 16.94
CA ARG A 91 4.35 7.37 15.51
C ARG A 91 4.31 6.07 14.76
N LEU A 92 3.36 5.94 13.84
CA LEU A 92 3.30 4.78 12.96
C LEU A 92 4.59 4.73 12.15
N PRO A 93 5.21 3.55 12.00
CA PRO A 93 6.38 3.41 11.17
C PRO A 93 6.01 3.62 9.69
N ILE A 94 6.95 4.16 8.90
CA ILE A 94 6.75 4.40 7.46
C ILE A 94 6.56 3.09 6.69
N PHE A 95 7.18 2.00 7.16
CA PHE A 95 7.03 0.65 6.64
C PHE A 95 6.67 -0.30 7.78
N GLY A 96 5.85 -1.31 7.50
CA GLY A 96 5.49 -2.33 8.48
C GLY A 96 4.35 -1.94 9.43
N ALA A 97 3.72 -0.76 9.24
CA ALA A 97 2.52 -0.36 9.99
C ALA A 97 1.30 -1.19 9.54
N SER A 98 1.16 -2.40 10.10
CA SER A 98 0.18 -3.40 9.72
C SER A 98 -1.20 -3.14 10.34
N TYR A 99 -2.25 -3.27 9.54
CA TYR A 99 -3.64 -3.27 9.99
C TYR A 99 -4.44 -4.32 9.24
N HIS A 100 -5.45 -4.86 9.89
CA HIS A 100 -6.43 -5.75 9.29
C HIS A 100 -7.63 -4.95 8.80
N PHE A 101 -8.01 -5.20 7.55
CA PHE A 101 -9.17 -4.61 6.90
C PHE A 101 -10.23 -5.67 6.62
N SER A 102 -11.48 -5.41 7.00
CA SER A 102 -12.63 -6.29 6.74
C SER A 102 -13.82 -5.50 6.19
N LEU A 103 -14.58 -6.08 5.26
CA LEU A 103 -15.82 -5.52 4.70
C LEU A 103 -16.99 -6.48 4.93
N ASP A 104 -18.14 -5.94 5.34
CA ASP A 104 -19.36 -6.69 5.56
C ASP A 104 -20.10 -6.92 4.23
N THR A 105 -19.93 -8.13 3.68
CA THR A 105 -20.68 -8.78 2.59
C THR A 105 -20.54 -8.25 1.15
N GLN A 106 -19.76 -9.00 0.35
CA GLN A 106 -20.00 -9.43 -1.06
C GLN A 106 -18.73 -9.92 -1.77
N VAL A 107 -17.60 -9.99 -1.08
CA VAL A 107 -16.42 -10.69 -1.56
C VAL A 107 -16.31 -12.00 -0.78
N TRP A 108 -16.19 -13.11 -1.50
CA TRP A 108 -16.13 -14.47 -0.96
C TRP A 108 -15.13 -14.55 0.21
N ASP A 109 -15.50 -15.31 1.25
CA ASP A 109 -14.89 -15.41 2.59
C ASP A 109 -13.36 -15.60 2.69
N PHE A 110 -12.67 -15.83 1.57
CA PHE A 110 -11.20 -15.86 1.50
C PHE A 110 -10.53 -14.49 1.40
N LEU A 111 -11.30 -13.40 1.21
CA LEU A 111 -10.81 -12.04 1.02
C LEU A 111 -11.33 -11.06 2.09
N ASN A 112 -12.00 -11.55 3.14
CA ASN A 112 -12.67 -10.66 4.11
C ASN A 112 -11.77 -10.15 5.23
N LYS A 113 -10.49 -10.54 5.24
CA LYS A 113 -9.47 -10.00 6.15
C LYS A 113 -8.15 -9.89 5.41
N PHE A 114 -7.70 -8.66 5.16
CA PHE A 114 -6.38 -8.44 4.57
C PHE A 114 -5.52 -7.57 5.47
N SER A 115 -4.25 -7.97 5.58
CA SER A 115 -3.22 -7.15 6.20
C SER A 115 -2.72 -6.14 5.19
N GLY A 116 -3.04 -4.87 5.41
CA GLY A 116 -2.49 -3.76 4.65
C GLY A 116 -1.42 -3.04 5.46
N TYR A 117 -0.60 -2.24 4.78
CA TYR A 117 0.36 -1.36 5.44
C TYR A 117 -0.04 0.09 5.21
N VAL A 118 0.02 0.89 6.28
CA VAL A 118 -0.20 2.33 6.20
C VAL A 118 0.90 2.94 5.32
N CYS A 119 0.49 3.55 4.21
CA CYS A 119 1.39 4.16 3.23
C CYS A 119 1.26 5.68 3.31
N HIS A 120 2.16 6.34 4.05
CA HIS A 120 2.26 7.79 4.00
C HIS A 120 2.96 8.24 2.71
N TYR A 121 2.24 8.98 1.88
CA TYR A 121 2.85 9.74 0.80
C TYR A 121 3.30 11.09 1.35
N PRO A 122 4.58 11.47 1.27
CA PRO A 122 4.94 12.86 1.48
C PRO A 122 4.33 13.69 0.35
N ASP A 123 3.48 14.66 0.70
CA ASP A 123 2.93 15.61 -0.25
C ASP A 123 4.08 16.22 -1.08
N GLY A 124 4.01 16.08 -2.40
CA GLY A 124 4.87 16.79 -3.34
C GLY A 124 6.20 16.13 -3.72
N GLN A 125 6.51 14.91 -3.30
CA GLN A 125 7.64 14.16 -3.86
C GLN A 125 7.12 12.98 -4.69
N GLY A 126 7.08 13.17 -6.02
CA GLY A 126 6.95 12.05 -6.93
C GLY A 126 8.04 11.02 -6.61
N VAL A 127 7.69 9.74 -6.59
CA VAL A 127 8.68 8.68 -6.41
C VAL A 127 9.75 8.86 -7.49
N PRO A 128 11.03 9.04 -7.13
CA PRO A 128 12.08 9.14 -8.13
C PRO A 128 12.09 7.81 -8.89
N ALA A 129 11.61 7.84 -10.13
CA ALA A 129 12.01 6.84 -11.09
C ALA A 129 13.49 7.13 -11.33
N ASP A 130 14.37 6.47 -10.57
CA ASP A 130 15.79 6.50 -10.83
C ASP A 130 15.98 5.82 -12.19
N SER A 131 15.91 6.64 -13.23
CA SER A 131 16.24 6.26 -14.60
C SER A 131 17.75 6.13 -14.62
N GLY A 132 18.23 4.94 -14.30
CA GLY A 132 19.65 4.59 -14.39
C GLY A 132 20.23 5.08 -15.70
N GLY A 133 21.11 6.08 -15.61
CA GLY A 133 21.85 6.63 -16.73
C GLY A 133 23.27 6.09 -16.74
N GLY A 134 23.73 5.72 -17.94
CA GLY A 134 25.15 5.63 -18.32
C GLY A 134 25.88 4.35 -17.94
#